data_AF-A0A1V8SK15-F1
#
_entry.id   AF-A0A1V8SK15-F1
#
_cell.length_a   1.000
_cell.length_b   1.000
_cell.length_c   1.000
_cell.angle_alpha   90.00
_cell.angle_beta   90.00
_cell.angle_gamma   90.00
#
_symmetry.space_group_name_H-M   'P 1'
#
loop_
_entity.id
_entity.type
_entity.pdbx_description
1 polymer ?
#
loop_
_entity_poly.entity_id
_entity_poly.type
_entity_poly.pdbx_seq_one_letter_code
_entity_poly.pdbx_strand_id
1 'polypeptide(L)'
;MSTADELVSPVTTERPILTLTSASINTEPVELESTPISPDKVKAMPRTSRDDLLRDMSPEDVEKRDALLKERKSDPAVMVDIPQTPGAEELEKSGATAVEDGAVAAQLNVQVAAV
;
A
#
# COMPACT_ATOMS: atom_id res chain seq x y z
N MET A 1 -56.47 -2.78 17.69
CA MET A 1 -55.46 -1.71 17.46
C MET A 1 -54.23 -2.08 18.29
N SER A 2 -53.29 -2.83 17.70
CA SER A 2 -52.05 -3.23 18.37
C SER A 2 -50.93 -2.39 17.77
N THR A 3 -50.54 -1.33 18.47
CA THR A 3 -49.40 -0.50 18.09
C THR A 3 -48.15 -1.30 18.44
N ALA A 4 -47.56 -1.96 17.44
CA ALA A 4 -46.23 -2.52 17.56
C ALA A 4 -45.29 -1.36 17.94
N ASP A 5 -44.66 -1.47 19.10
CA ASP A 5 -43.49 -0.68 19.46
C ASP A 5 -42.42 -0.99 18.40
N GLU A 6 -42.31 -0.10 17.42
CA GLU A 6 -41.24 -0.13 16.45
C GLU A 6 -39.95 0.24 17.19
N LEU A 7 -39.17 -0.78 17.53
CA LEU A 7 -37.87 -0.61 18.18
C LEU A 7 -36.89 0.05 17.21
N VAL A 8 -36.88 1.38 17.19
CA VAL A 8 -35.86 2.16 16.48
C VAL A 8 -34.63 2.26 17.38
N SER A 9 -33.53 1.60 16.99
CA SER A 9 -32.25 1.75 17.69
C SER A 9 -31.74 3.19 17.51
N PRO A 10 -31.30 3.88 18.58
CA PRO A 10 -30.70 5.20 18.43
C PRO A 10 -29.39 5.07 17.64
N VAL A 11 -29.34 5.66 16.45
CA VAL A 11 -28.09 5.81 15.68
C VAL A 11 -27.34 7.00 16.25
N THR A 12 -26.31 6.75 17.07
CA THR A 12 -25.38 7.78 17.53
C THR A 12 -24.24 7.93 16.53
N THR A 13 -23.84 9.16 16.22
CA THR A 13 -22.68 9.47 15.36
C THR A 13 -21.43 9.76 16.20
N GLU A 14 -21.13 8.88 17.16
CA GLU A 14 -19.88 9.01 17.91
C GLU A 14 -18.74 8.49 17.06
N ARG A 15 -17.72 9.33 16.83
CA ARG A 15 -16.51 8.91 16.13
C ARG A 15 -15.78 7.93 17.05
N PRO A 16 -15.46 6.70 16.60
CA PRO A 16 -14.70 5.78 17.43
C PRO A 16 -13.34 6.40 17.75
N ILE A 17 -13.00 6.46 19.02
CA ILE A 17 -11.66 6.85 19.47
C ILE A 17 -10.75 5.65 19.20
N LEU A 18 -10.03 5.71 18.07
CA LEU A 18 -9.07 4.67 17.71
C LEU A 18 -7.82 4.82 18.57
N THR A 19 -7.67 3.96 19.57
CA THR A 19 -6.43 3.80 20.33
C THR A 19 -5.43 3.03 19.45
N LEU A 20 -4.58 3.75 18.74
CA LEU A 20 -3.53 3.17 17.90
C LEU A 20 -2.29 2.87 18.75
N THR A 21 -2.09 1.60 19.11
CA THR A 21 -0.82 1.11 19.66
C THR A 21 -0.12 0.28 18.59
N SER A 22 0.74 0.91 17.78
CA SER A 22 1.57 0.19 16.81
C SER A 22 2.81 -0.37 17.50
N ALA A 23 3.03 -1.69 17.42
CA ALA A 23 4.30 -2.28 17.82
C ALA A 23 5.41 -1.90 16.84
N SER A 24 6.61 -1.63 17.36
CA SER A 24 7.78 -1.36 16.52
C SER A 24 8.17 -2.62 15.75
N ILE A 25 8.42 -2.48 14.45
CA ILE A 25 8.90 -3.58 13.59
C ILE A 25 10.34 -3.94 13.96
N ASN A 26 11.16 -2.96 14.33
CA ASN A 26 12.57 -3.11 14.67
C ASN A 26 12.80 -2.95 16.19
N THR A 27 13.76 -3.70 16.72
CA THR A 27 14.21 -3.60 18.12
C THR A 27 14.97 -2.31 18.39
N GLU A 28 15.70 -1.79 17.39
CA GLU A 28 16.42 -0.53 17.46
C GLU A 28 15.92 0.43 16.36
N PRO A 29 15.74 1.72 16.66
CA PRO A 29 15.41 2.72 15.64
C PRO A 29 16.47 2.77 14.55
N VAL A 30 16.02 2.72 13.29
CA VAL A 30 16.90 2.94 12.14
C VAL A 30 17.00 4.45 11.94
N GLU A 31 18.22 4.98 12.00
CA GLU A 31 18.48 6.39 11.72
C GLU A 31 18.26 6.65 10.22
N LEU A 32 17.17 7.37 9.92
CA LEU A 32 16.89 7.87 8.59
C LEU A 32 17.29 9.34 8.54
N GLU A 33 18.47 9.62 7.97
CA GLU A 33 19.03 10.97 7.74
C GLU A 33 18.24 11.79 6.69
N SER A 34 16.91 11.66 6.69
CA SER A 34 16.03 12.39 5.78
C SER A 34 15.36 13.54 6.52
N THR A 35 15.37 14.72 5.91
CA THR A 35 14.44 15.77 6.32
C THR A 35 13.04 15.34 5.87
N PRO A 36 12.07 15.14 6.80
CA PRO A 36 10.72 14.77 6.39
C PRO A 36 10.18 15.88 5.49
N ILE A 37 9.78 15.52 4.27
CA ILE A 37 9.12 16.46 3.39
C ILE A 37 7.72 16.72 3.95
N SER A 38 7.36 18.00 4.14
CA SER A 38 6.01 18.32 4.61
C SER A 38 4.98 17.95 3.54
N PRO A 39 3.77 17.51 3.94
CA PRO A 39 2.71 17.19 2.98
C PRO A 39 2.37 18.39 2.07
N ASP A 40 2.53 19.61 2.58
CA ASP A 40 2.34 20.84 1.79
C ASP A 40 3.41 21.02 0.72
N LYS A 41 4.67 20.63 1.00
CA LYS A 41 5.73 20.62 -0.02
C LYS A 41 5.46 19.59 -1.13
N VAL A 42 4.91 18.43 -0.78
CA VAL A 42 4.52 17.41 -1.77
C VAL A 42 3.39 17.94 -2.68
N LYS A 43 2.41 18.65 -2.12
CA LYS A 43 1.32 19.28 -2.89
C LYS A 43 1.79 20.46 -3.73
N ALA A 44 2.73 21.25 -3.23
CA ALA A 44 3.34 22.37 -3.93
C ALA A 44 4.34 21.95 -5.01
N MET A 45 4.71 20.66 -5.05
CA MET A 45 5.63 20.14 -6.04
C MET A 45 4.97 20.20 -7.42
N PRO A 46 5.61 20.83 -8.42
CA PRO A 46 5.01 21.00 -9.73
C PRO A 46 4.78 19.62 -10.36
N ARG A 47 3.52 19.30 -10.64
CA ARG A 47 3.16 18.16 -11.48
C ARG A 47 3.57 18.53 -12.89
N THR A 48 4.62 17.91 -13.42
CA THR A 48 5.00 18.12 -14.81
C THR A 48 3.85 17.66 -15.70
N SER A 49 3.34 18.57 -16.53
CA SER A 49 2.31 18.21 -17.50
C SER A 49 2.94 17.36 -18.61
N ARG A 50 2.10 16.60 -19.35
CA ARG A 50 2.56 15.88 -20.55
C ARG A 50 3.32 16.83 -21.48
N ASP A 51 2.83 18.06 -21.63
CA ASP A 51 3.43 19.05 -22.53
C ASP A 51 4.77 19.55 -21.99
N ASP A 52 4.94 19.71 -20.68
CA ASP A 52 6.24 20.06 -20.09
C ASP A 52 7.29 18.98 -20.36
N LEU A 53 6.91 17.70 -20.23
CA LEU A 53 7.81 16.57 -20.51
C LEU A 53 8.17 16.45 -22.00
N LEU A 54 7.31 16.93 -22.89
CA LEU A 54 7.54 16.88 -24.34
C LEU A 54 8.36 18.06 -24.86
N ARG A 55 8.46 19.18 -24.13
CA ARG A 55 9.24 20.35 -24.56
C ARG A 55 10.73 20.08 -24.67
N ASP A 56 11.26 19.20 -23.82
CA ASP A 56 12.69 18.88 -23.76
C ASP A 56 13.06 17.71 -24.69
N MET A 57 12.08 17.09 -25.36
CA MET A 57 12.30 15.95 -26.26
C MET A 57 12.52 16.40 -27.71
N SER A 58 13.36 15.66 -28.44
CA SER A 58 13.51 15.87 -29.89
C SER A 58 12.21 15.48 -30.62
N PRO A 59 11.88 16.13 -31.75
CA PRO A 59 10.66 15.83 -32.51
C PRO A 59 10.60 14.36 -32.97
N GLU A 60 11.74 13.76 -33.29
CA GLU A 60 11.82 12.34 -33.66
C GLU A 60 11.44 11.42 -32.49
N ASP A 61 11.81 11.77 -31.26
CA ASP A 61 11.50 10.96 -30.08
C ASP A 61 10.04 11.10 -29.67
N VAL A 62 9.42 12.26 -29.92
CA VAL A 62 7.97 12.46 -29.76
C VAL A 62 7.21 11.53 -30.70
N GLU A 63 7.59 11.48 -31.97
CA GLU A 63 6.95 10.63 -32.99
C GLU A 63 7.11 9.14 -32.68
N LYS A 64 8.32 8.69 -32.32
CA LYS A 64 8.57 7.30 -31.89
C LYS A 64 7.70 6.94 -30.69
N ARG A 65 7.58 7.84 -29.72
CA ARG A 65 6.73 7.63 -28.54
C ARG A 65 5.26 7.50 -28.91
N ASP A 66 4.75 8.40 -29.75
CA ASP A 66 3.34 8.38 -30.15
C ASP A 66 3.02 7.14 -31.02
N ALA A 67 3.97 6.67 -31.85
CA ALA A 67 3.85 5.40 -32.57
C ALA A 67 3.75 4.20 -31.61
N LEU A 68 4.65 4.12 -30.63
CA LEU A 68 4.63 3.07 -29.59
C LEU A 68 3.34 3.11 -28.77
N LEU A 69 2.83 4.30 -28.44
CA LEU A 69 1.57 4.44 -27.72
C LEU A 69 0.38 4.01 -28.57
N LYS A 70 0.40 4.26 -29.88
CA LYS A 70 -0.65 3.81 -30.80
C LYS A 70 -0.66 2.29 -30.93
N GLU A 71 0.52 1.69 -31.06
CA GLU A 71 0.71 0.23 -31.10
C GLU A 71 0.23 -0.44 -29.81
N ARG A 72 0.65 0.08 -28.65
CA ARG A 72 0.20 -0.41 -27.32
C ARG A 72 -1.30 -0.25 -27.08
N LYS A 73 -1.94 0.76 -27.69
CA LYS A 73 -3.40 0.94 -27.64
C LYS A 73 -4.13 -0.05 -28.55
N SER A 74 -3.53 -0.42 -29.68
CA SER A 74 -4.13 -1.40 -30.61
C SER A 74 -3.96 -2.84 -30.15
N ASP A 75 -2.88 -3.15 -29.43
CA ASP A 75 -2.67 -4.46 -28.84
C ASP A 75 -2.41 -4.34 -27.33
N PRO A 76 -3.48 -4.42 -26.49
CA PRO A 76 -3.32 -4.39 -25.04
C PRO A 76 -2.58 -5.63 -24.50
N ALA A 77 -2.38 -6.69 -25.28
CA ALA A 77 -1.54 -7.82 -24.87
C ALA A 77 -0.04 -7.46 -24.88
N VAL A 78 0.37 -6.40 -25.58
CA VAL A 78 1.71 -5.80 -25.46
C VAL A 78 1.88 -5.08 -24.10
N MET A 79 0.79 -4.89 -23.33
CA MET A 79 0.84 -4.52 -21.90
C MET A 79 0.88 -5.74 -20.96
N VAL A 80 1.45 -6.86 -21.39
CA VAL A 80 1.63 -8.07 -20.57
C VAL A 80 3.06 -8.56 -20.90
N ASP A 81 4.05 -8.55 -20.02
CA ASP A 81 4.13 -9.08 -18.66
C ASP A 81 4.89 -8.13 -17.72
N ILE A 82 4.20 -7.34 -16.88
CA ILE A 82 4.84 -6.93 -15.62
C ILE A 82 4.55 -8.07 -14.65
N PRO A 83 5.57 -8.85 -14.22
CA PRO A 83 5.35 -9.91 -13.26
C PRO A 83 4.65 -9.31 -12.04
N GLN A 84 3.46 -9.84 -11.72
CA GLN A 84 2.63 -9.34 -10.62
C GLN A 84 3.31 -9.52 -9.26
N THR A 85 4.32 -10.40 -9.21
CA THR A 85 5.11 -10.71 -8.02
C THR A 85 6.59 -10.52 -8.32
N PRO A 86 7.38 -9.92 -7.41
CA PRO A 86 8.82 -9.86 -7.52
C PRO A 86 9.41 -11.27 -7.68
N GLY A 87 10.53 -11.41 -8.37
CA GLY A 87 11.27 -12.67 -8.41
C GLY A 87 11.81 -13.04 -7.03
N ALA A 88 12.16 -14.32 -6.80
CA ALA A 88 12.69 -14.79 -5.52
C ALA A 88 13.91 -13.96 -5.05
N GLU A 89 14.84 -13.65 -5.96
CA GLU A 89 16.03 -12.84 -5.65
C GLU A 89 15.70 -11.38 -5.29
N GLU A 90 14.59 -10.84 -5.80
CA GLU A 90 14.12 -9.49 -5.49
C GLU A 90 13.32 -9.47 -4.18
N LEU A 91 12.56 -10.54 -3.92
CA LEU A 91 11.83 -10.77 -2.68
C LEU A 91 12.79 -10.87 -1.49
N GLU A 92 13.89 -11.60 -1.63
CA GLU A 92 14.94 -11.71 -0.61
C GLU A 92 15.60 -10.35 -0.30
N LYS A 93 15.85 -9.53 -1.33
CA LYS A 93 16.36 -8.16 -1.16
C LYS A 93 15.35 -7.23 -0.48
N SER A 94 14.05 -7.52 -0.60
CA SER A 94 12.98 -6.75 0.02
C SER A 94 12.72 -7.11 1.49
N GLY A 95 13.27 -8.23 1.98
CA GLY A 95 13.07 -8.70 3.36
C GLY A 95 11.68 -9.25 3.67
N ALA A 96 10.83 -9.45 2.64
CA ALA A 96 9.50 -10.03 2.79
C ALA A 96 9.60 -11.57 2.90
N THR A 97 9.88 -12.08 4.09
CA THR A 97 9.75 -13.51 4.36
C THR A 97 8.27 -13.85 4.50
N ALA A 98 7.79 -14.81 3.71
CA ALA A 98 6.47 -15.39 3.88
C ALA A 98 6.45 -16.13 5.22
N VAL A 99 5.86 -15.53 6.25
CA VAL A 99 5.45 -16.28 7.44
C VAL A 99 4.27 -17.12 6.99
N GLU A 100 4.52 -18.40 6.75
CA GLU A 100 3.50 -19.39 6.49
C GLU A 100 2.53 -19.42 7.69
N ASP A 101 1.30 -18.97 7.45
CA ASP A 101 0.16 -19.22 8.31
C ASP A 101 -0.05 -20.73 8.42
N GLY A 102 0.11 -21.28 9.63
CA GLY A 102 -0.51 -22.58 9.97
C GLY A 102 0.31 -23.58 10.78
N ALA A 103 0.74 -23.22 11.99
CA ALA A 103 0.97 -24.21 13.05
C ALA A 103 1.01 -23.54 14.44
N VAL A 104 -0.15 -23.12 14.96
CA VAL A 104 -0.25 -22.78 16.39
C VAL A 104 -0.31 -24.10 17.17
N ALA A 105 0.86 -24.66 17.49
CA ALA A 105 0.98 -25.67 18.51
C ALA A 105 0.70 -25.01 19.87
N ALA A 106 -0.54 -25.11 20.34
CA ALA A 106 -0.93 -24.79 21.69
C ALA A 106 -0.13 -25.67 22.68
N GLN A 107 0.98 -25.14 23.20
CA GLN A 107 1.60 -25.68 24.42
C GLN A 107 0.77 -25.22 25.62
N LEU A 108 -0.10 -26.13 26.06
CA LEU A 108 -0.89 -26.04 27.27
C LEU A 108 0.05 -26.18 28.48
N ASN A 109 0.57 -25.06 29.00
CA ASN A 109 1.32 -25.08 30.26
C ASN A 109 0.33 -25.21 31.42
N VAL A 110 0.10 -26.45 31.86
CA VAL A 110 -0.57 -26.75 33.13
C VAL A 110 0.35 -26.32 34.28
N GLN A 111 0.04 -25.18 34.90
CA GLN A 111 0.58 -24.88 36.23
C GLN A 111 -0.13 -25.77 37.25
N VAL A 112 0.57 -26.79 37.74
CA VAL A 112 0.21 -27.43 39.01
C VAL A 112 0.86 -26.59 40.12
N ALA A 113 0.09 -25.63 40.62
CA ALA A 113 0.32 -25.05 41.94
C ALA A 113 -0.66 -25.71 42.90
N ALA A 114 -0.16 -26.53 43.82
CA ALA A 114 -0.90 -26.93 45.00
C ALA A 114 0.05 -27.23 46.17
N VAL A 115 0.01 -26.31 47.12
CA VAL A 115 0.18 -26.38 48.59
C VAL A 115 1.50 -26.90 49.17
#